data_AF-A0A0Q6LYI8-F1
#
_entry.id   AF-A0A0Q6LYI8-F1
#
_cell.length_a   1.000
_cell.length_b   1.000
_cell.length_c   1.000
_cell.angle_alpha   90.00
_cell.angle_beta   90.00
_cell.angle_gamma   90.00
#
_symmetry.space_group_name_H-M   'P 1'
#
loop_
_entity.id
_entity.type
_entity.pdbx_description
1 polymer ?
#
loop_
_entity_poly.entity_id
_entity_poly.type
_entity_poly.pdbx_seq_one_letter_code
_entity_poly.pdbx_strand_id
1 'polypeptide(L)'
;MSRPDIDEEDKPLDPSVERVRRKLIRFFIINLGLLFIALMAVIGGVVYKSRTATPPASVAGGDIKVPAGSQISGEIMLPAGAKVMSQALSGNRISIDAELADGSRTIFLYDIAERRLIGQFAVKAQ
;
A
#
# COMPACT_ATOMS: atom_id res chain seq x y z
N MET A 1 -29.93 11.47 61.76
CA MET A 1 -28.56 11.07 61.31
C MET A 1 -28.12 12.07 60.27
N SER A 2 -27.31 13.04 60.69
CA SER A 2 -26.77 14.10 59.83
C SER A 2 -25.70 13.52 58.91
N ARG A 3 -25.80 13.79 57.60
CA ARG A 3 -24.68 13.66 56.66
C ARG A 3 -23.78 14.88 56.87
N PRO A 4 -22.45 14.74 56.94
CA PRO A 4 -21.59 15.92 56.90
C PRO A 4 -21.62 16.45 55.46
N ASP A 5 -22.09 17.67 55.30
CA ASP A 5 -21.90 18.43 54.07
C ASP A 5 -20.39 18.60 53.87
N ILE A 6 -19.92 18.18 52.70
CA ILE A 6 -18.54 18.37 52.26
C ILE A 6 -18.48 19.82 51.76
N ASP A 7 -18.49 20.76 52.71
CA ASP A 7 -17.98 22.12 52.49
C ASP A 7 -16.46 22.02 52.41
N GLU A 8 -15.95 21.53 51.28
CA GLU A 8 -14.59 21.82 50.84
C GLU A 8 -14.59 23.26 50.31
N GLU A 9 -14.68 24.17 51.29
CA GLU A 9 -14.49 25.60 51.16
C GLU A 9 -13.34 25.90 50.20
N ASP A 10 -13.61 26.85 49.28
CA ASP A 10 -12.65 27.55 48.44
C ASP A 10 -11.48 28.11 49.27
N LYS A 11 -10.54 27.25 49.65
CA LYS A 11 -9.30 27.63 50.28
C LYS A 11 -8.51 28.39 49.21
N PRO A 12 -8.14 29.67 49.43
CA PRO A 12 -7.35 30.41 48.46
C PRO A 12 -6.08 29.61 48.21
N LEU A 13 -5.95 29.08 46.99
CA LEU A 13 -4.81 28.29 46.58
C LEU A 13 -3.56 29.09 46.91
N ASP A 14 -2.66 28.51 47.72
CA ASP A 14 -1.39 29.14 48.08
C ASP A 14 -0.77 29.71 46.78
N PRO A 15 -0.34 30.97 46.74
CA PRO A 15 0.20 31.61 45.53
C PRO A 15 1.33 30.81 44.88
N SER A 16 1.97 29.91 45.63
CA SER A 16 2.96 28.95 45.15
C SER A 16 2.35 27.84 44.27
N VAL A 17 1.15 27.36 44.59
CA VAL A 17 0.43 26.28 43.87
C VAL A 17 -0.08 26.75 42.51
N GLU A 18 -0.58 27.99 42.41
CA GLU A 18 -1.09 28.53 41.14
C GLU A 18 0.03 28.70 40.09
N ARG A 19 1.26 29.03 40.54
CA ARG A 19 2.45 29.09 39.68
C ARG A 19 2.82 27.71 39.12
N VAL A 20 2.72 26.66 39.95
CA VAL A 20 2.97 25.27 39.53
C VAL A 20 1.89 24.79 38.56
N ARG A 21 0.60 25.07 38.83
CA ARG A 21 -0.52 24.75 37.94
C ARG A 21 -0.32 25.34 36.55
N ARG A 22 0.02 26.64 36.48
CA ARG A 22 0.30 27.31 35.20
C ARG A 22 1.47 26.69 34.45
N LYS A 23 2.51 26.26 35.18
CA LYS A 23 3.68 25.57 34.59
C LYS A 23 3.32 24.18 34.06
N LEU A 24 2.48 23.43 34.78
CA LEU A 24 1.96 22.13 34.35
C LEU A 24 1.07 22.25 33.10
N ILE A 25 0.17 23.23 33.07
CA ILE A 25 -0.68 23.49 31.90
C ILE A 25 0.20 23.84 30.68
N ARG A 26 1.21 24.70 30.86
CA ARG A 26 2.13 25.05 29.77
C ARG A 26 2.90 23.84 29.25
N PHE A 27 3.38 22.98 30.16
CA PHE A 27 4.05 21.74 29.79
C PHE A 27 3.12 20.78 29.04
N PHE A 28 1.89 20.62 29.52
CA PHE A 28 0.88 19.79 28.88
C PHE A 28 0.56 20.26 27.47
N ILE A 29 0.40 21.58 27.25
CA ILE A 29 0.17 22.15 25.91
C ILE A 29 1.34 21.84 24.96
N ILE A 30 2.59 21.99 25.43
CA ILE A 30 3.78 21.69 24.62
C ILE A 30 3.82 20.20 24.25
N ASN A 31 3.58 19.32 25.23
CA ASN A 31 3.59 17.87 25.01
C ASN A 31 2.46 17.44 24.06
N LEU A 32 1.25 17.96 24.26
CA LEU A 32 0.10 17.71 23.41
C LEU A 32 0.35 18.22 21.97
N GLY A 33 0.98 19.38 21.82
CA GLY A 33 1.39 19.91 20.53
C GLY A 33 2.37 18.98 19.80
N LEU A 34 3.37 18.45 20.51
CA LEU A 34 4.32 17.50 19.94
C LEU A 34 3.63 16.20 19.50
N LEU A 35 2.75 15.65 20.35
CA LEU A 35 1.93 14.47 20.03
C LEU A 35 1.05 14.70 18.80
N PHE A 36 0.43 15.87 18.70
CA PHE A 36 -0.40 16.23 17.57
C PHE A 36 0.41 16.32 16.27
N ILE A 37 1.60 16.94 16.31
CA ILE A 37 2.50 17.00 15.14
C ILE A 37 2.92 15.60 14.69
N ALA A 38 3.30 14.73 15.63
CA ALA A 38 3.67 13.35 15.32
C ALA A 38 2.50 12.59 14.65
N LEU A 39 1.28 12.74 15.18
CA LEU A 39 0.08 12.16 14.59
C LEU A 39 -0.16 12.68 13.16
N MET A 40 -0.07 14.00 12.96
CA MET A 40 -0.24 14.61 11.63
C MET A 40 0.82 14.14 10.64
N ALA A 41 2.07 13.96 11.07
CA ALA A 41 3.13 13.42 10.23
C ALA A 41 2.84 11.98 9.78
N VAL A 42 2.35 11.12 10.68
CA VAL A 42 1.95 9.74 10.35
C VAL A 42 0.79 9.73 9.38
N ILE A 43 -0.26 10.52 9.64
CA ILE A 43 -1.42 10.64 8.73
C ILE A 43 -0.95 11.12 7.36
N GLY A 44 -0.10 12.14 7.30
CA GLY A 44 0.50 12.64 6.06
C GLY A 44 1.28 11.56 5.32
N GLY A 45 2.11 10.78 6.03
CA GLY A 45 2.84 9.65 5.48
C GLY A 45 1.92 8.55 4.93
N VAL A 46 0.84 8.22 5.62
CA VAL A 46 -0.17 7.24 5.16
C VAL A 46 -0.89 7.73 3.92
N VAL A 47 -1.32 9.00 3.87
CA VAL A 47 -1.99 9.58 2.69
C VAL A 47 -1.02 9.67 1.51
N TYR A 48 0.21 10.13 1.75
CA TYR A 48 1.24 10.17 0.72
C TYR A 48 1.49 8.76 0.17
N LYS A 49 1.74 7.78 1.05
CA LYS A 49 1.90 6.38 0.67
C LYS A 49 0.66 5.83 -0.03
N SER A 50 -0.56 6.16 0.39
CA SER A 50 -1.79 5.71 -0.26
C SER A 50 -2.00 6.33 -1.64
N ARG A 51 -1.54 7.56 -1.86
CA ARG A 51 -1.64 8.25 -3.17
C ARG A 51 -0.52 7.87 -4.12
N THR A 52 0.65 7.52 -3.59
CA THR A 52 1.83 7.11 -4.37
C THR A 52 2.00 5.60 -4.46
N ALA A 53 1.27 4.82 -3.64
CA ALA A 53 1.17 3.39 -3.81
C ALA A 53 0.43 3.13 -5.11
N THR A 54 1.19 2.69 -6.11
CA THR A 54 0.64 1.88 -7.19
C THR A 54 -0.20 0.79 -6.55
N PRO A 55 -1.52 0.71 -6.82
CA PRO A 55 -2.37 -0.27 -6.19
C PRO A 55 -1.72 -1.66 -6.37
N PRO A 56 -1.67 -2.50 -5.32
CA PRO A 56 -1.27 -3.89 -5.51
C PRO A 56 -2.19 -4.44 -6.59
N ALA A 57 -1.60 -4.87 -7.71
CA ALA A 57 -2.36 -5.32 -8.85
C ALA A 57 -3.39 -6.34 -8.35
N SER A 58 -4.66 -5.95 -8.36
CA SER A 58 -5.74 -6.82 -7.92
C SER A 58 -5.67 -8.06 -8.79
N VAL A 59 -5.39 -9.21 -8.20
CA VAL A 59 -5.51 -10.52 -8.86
C VAL A 59 -6.98 -10.95 -9.01
N ALA A 60 -7.89 -9.99 -9.05
CA ALA A 60 -9.20 -10.21 -9.63
C ALA A 60 -8.98 -10.30 -11.14
N GLY A 61 -9.35 -11.43 -11.75
CA GLY A 61 -9.38 -11.58 -13.20
C GLY A 61 -10.23 -10.48 -13.81
N GLY A 62 -9.59 -9.34 -14.10
CA GLY A 62 -10.24 -8.19 -14.71
C GLY A 62 -10.45 -8.51 -16.17
N ASP A 63 -11.69 -8.45 -16.61
CA ASP A 63 -12.04 -8.57 -18.02
C ASP A 63 -11.12 -7.69 -18.87
N ILE A 64 -10.63 -8.24 -19.98
CA ILE A 64 -9.88 -7.46 -20.97
C ILE A 64 -10.86 -6.43 -21.53
N LYS A 65 -10.71 -5.17 -21.12
CA LYS A 65 -11.57 -4.07 -21.58
C LYS A 65 -11.17 -3.67 -22.99
N VAL A 66 -11.81 -4.26 -23.99
CA VAL A 66 -11.69 -3.87 -25.40
C VAL A 66 -12.94 -3.09 -25.80
N PRO A 67 -12.83 -1.83 -26.25
CA PRO A 67 -13.95 -1.09 -26.82
C PRO A 67 -14.61 -1.89 -27.96
N ALA A 68 -15.94 -1.91 -28.04
CA ALA A 68 -16.66 -2.64 -29.06
C ALA A 68 -16.25 -2.19 -30.48
N GLY A 69 -15.86 -3.14 -31.32
CA GLY A 69 -15.34 -2.87 -32.67
C GLY A 69 -13.85 -2.55 -32.76
N SER A 70 -13.12 -2.61 -31.65
CA SER A 70 -11.65 -2.49 -31.64
C SER A 70 -10.97 -3.84 -31.37
N GLN A 71 -9.73 -3.99 -31.84
CA GLN A 71 -8.86 -5.11 -31.52
C GLN A 71 -7.61 -4.58 -30.83
N ILE A 72 -7.17 -5.27 -29.77
CA ILE A 72 -5.87 -5.01 -29.16
C ILE A 72 -4.82 -5.82 -29.91
N SER A 73 -3.80 -5.14 -30.42
CA SER A 73 -2.62 -5.75 -31.04
C SER A 73 -1.39 -5.41 -30.23
N GLY A 74 -0.47 -6.38 -30.14
CA GLY A 74 0.82 -6.23 -29.49
C GLY A 74 1.76 -7.34 -29.95
N GLU A 75 3.06 -7.08 -29.87
CA GLU A 75 4.10 -8.06 -30.19
C GLU A 75 4.76 -8.51 -28.89
N ILE A 76 4.95 -9.83 -28.75
CA ILE A 76 5.67 -10.43 -27.62
C ILE A 76 6.98 -10.99 -28.17
N MET A 77 8.08 -10.32 -27.84
CA MET A 77 9.41 -10.75 -28.28
C MET A 77 9.88 -11.93 -27.44
N LEU A 78 9.96 -13.11 -28.04
CA LEU A 78 10.56 -14.29 -27.44
C LEU A 78 12.02 -14.45 -27.93
N PRO A 79 12.90 -15.10 -27.15
CA PRO A 79 14.26 -15.39 -27.59
C PRO A 79 14.30 -16.17 -28.91
N ALA A 80 15.32 -15.93 -29.73
CA ALA A 80 15.49 -16.62 -31.00
C ALA A 80 15.55 -18.15 -30.79
N GLY A 81 14.81 -18.88 -31.62
CA GLY A 81 14.72 -20.34 -31.52
C GLY A 81 13.80 -20.85 -30.39
N ALA A 82 13.16 -19.97 -29.61
CA ALA A 82 12.18 -20.40 -28.62
C ALA A 82 10.91 -20.96 -29.29
N LYS A 83 10.36 -22.02 -28.72
CA LYS A 83 9.12 -22.67 -29.14
C LYS A 83 8.06 -22.49 -28.05
N VAL A 84 6.88 -22.01 -28.43
CA VAL A 84 5.74 -21.91 -27.51
C VAL A 84 5.15 -23.30 -27.26
N MET A 85 5.13 -23.72 -26.01
CA MET A 85 4.62 -25.02 -25.56
C MET A 85 3.18 -24.93 -25.09
N SER A 86 2.87 -23.91 -24.29
CA SER A 86 1.51 -23.63 -23.84
C SER A 86 1.31 -22.16 -23.51
N GLN A 87 0.06 -21.75 -23.40
CA GLN A 87 -0.32 -20.40 -23.04
C GLN A 87 -1.58 -20.42 -22.18
N ALA A 88 -1.67 -19.48 -21.24
CA ALA A 88 -2.85 -19.28 -20.41
C ALA A 88 -3.14 -17.79 -20.24
N LEU A 89 -4.40 -17.46 -20.07
CA LEU A 89 -4.90 -16.09 -19.90
C LEU A 89 -5.61 -16.00 -18.55
N SER A 90 -5.29 -14.96 -17.77
CA SER A 90 -6.00 -14.62 -16.55
C SER A 90 -6.17 -13.11 -16.46
N GLY A 91 -7.42 -12.66 -16.63
CA GLY A 91 -7.75 -11.25 -16.75
C GLY A 91 -6.93 -10.56 -17.83
N ASN A 92 -6.11 -9.60 -17.42
CA ASN A 92 -5.26 -8.80 -18.30
C ASN A 92 -3.83 -9.36 -18.49
N ARG A 93 -3.58 -10.60 -18.07
CA ARG A 93 -2.25 -11.22 -18.13
C ARG A 93 -2.26 -12.48 -18.97
N ILE A 94 -1.24 -12.62 -19.81
CA ILE A 94 -0.95 -13.82 -20.59
C ILE A 94 0.33 -14.44 -20.03
N SER A 95 0.28 -15.72 -19.67
CA SER A 95 1.47 -16.52 -19.39
C SER A 95 1.77 -17.40 -20.60
N ILE A 96 3.02 -17.41 -21.06
CA ILE A 96 3.51 -18.23 -22.16
C ILE A 96 4.59 -19.16 -21.61
N ASP A 97 4.36 -20.45 -21.67
CA ASP A 97 5.35 -21.48 -21.40
C ASP A 97 6.10 -21.77 -22.70
N ALA A 98 7.40 -21.52 -22.71
CA ALA A 98 8.25 -21.70 -23.88
C ALA A 98 9.48 -22.56 -23.56
N GLU A 99 9.85 -23.39 -24.53
CA GLU A 99 11.13 -24.09 -24.57
C GLU A 99 12.13 -23.22 -25.35
N LEU A 100 13.28 -22.91 -24.76
CA LEU A 100 14.34 -22.14 -25.41
C LEU A 100 15.16 -23.03 -26.35
N ALA A 101 16.01 -22.41 -27.17
CA ALA A 101 16.88 -23.11 -28.10
C ALA A 101 17.85 -24.10 -27.41
N ASP A 102 18.16 -23.89 -26.13
CA ASP A 102 18.99 -24.78 -25.31
C ASP A 102 18.19 -25.94 -24.65
N GLY A 103 16.89 -26.04 -24.92
CA GLY A 103 15.98 -27.01 -24.33
C GLY A 103 15.47 -26.65 -22.93
N SER A 104 15.91 -25.52 -22.35
CA SER A 104 15.41 -25.06 -21.06
C SER A 104 13.98 -24.53 -21.16
N ARG A 105 13.18 -24.70 -20.10
CA ARG A 105 11.79 -24.19 -20.06
C ARG A 105 11.73 -22.88 -19.30
N THR A 106 11.05 -21.89 -19.87
CA THR A 106 10.82 -20.58 -19.27
C THR A 106 9.38 -20.14 -19.44
N ILE A 107 8.81 -19.59 -18.36
CA ILE A 107 7.50 -18.94 -18.38
C ILE A 107 7.70 -17.44 -18.53
N PHE A 108 7.11 -16.87 -19.56
CA PHE A 108 7.03 -15.44 -19.83
C PHE A 108 5.66 -14.91 -19.40
N LEU A 109 5.62 -13.82 -18.64
CA LEU A 109 4.39 -13.19 -18.18
C LEU A 109 4.24 -11.82 -18.84
N TYR A 110 3.16 -11.63 -19.61
CA TYR A 110 2.86 -10.42 -20.35
C TYR A 110 1.61 -9.74 -19.80
N ASP A 111 1.65 -8.42 -19.65
CA ASP A 111 0.49 -7.60 -19.28
C ASP A 111 -0.10 -6.91 -20.52
N ILE A 112 -1.38 -7.18 -20.80
CA ILE A 112 -2.08 -6.71 -22.00
C ILE A 112 -2.35 -5.19 -21.95
N ALA A 113 -2.55 -4.62 -20.76
CA ALA A 113 -2.90 -3.19 -20.62
C ALA A 113 -1.64 -2.33 -20.70
N GLU A 114 -0.56 -2.78 -20.06
CA GLU A 114 0.73 -2.10 -20.11
C GLU A 114 1.53 -2.48 -21.38
N ARG A 115 1.07 -3.47 -22.14
CA ARG A 115 1.68 -3.98 -23.38
C ARG A 115 3.15 -4.34 -23.24
N ARG A 116 3.53 -4.97 -22.12
CA ARG A 116 4.92 -5.32 -21.84
C ARG A 116 5.05 -6.64 -21.10
N LEU A 117 6.25 -7.22 -21.20
CA LEU A 117 6.66 -8.33 -20.35
C LEU A 117 6.84 -7.84 -18.91
N ILE A 118 6.19 -8.50 -17.96
CA ILE A 118 6.25 -8.18 -16.53
C ILE A 118 6.95 -9.27 -15.71
N GLY A 119 7.28 -10.42 -16.31
CA GLY A 119 8.00 -11.48 -15.61
C GLY A 119 8.59 -12.55 -16.53
N GLN A 120 9.65 -13.18 -16.05
CA GLN A 120 10.32 -14.31 -16.68
C GLN A 120 10.77 -15.29 -15.59
N PHE A 121 10.41 -16.56 -15.72
CA PHE A 121 10.67 -17.58 -14.71
C PHE A 121 11.25 -18.84 -15.35
N ALA A 122 12.46 -19.24 -14.96
CA ALA A 122 13.01 -20.54 -15.35
C ALA A 122 12.25 -21.66 -14.63
N VAL A 123 11.85 -22.69 -15.36
CA VAL A 123 11.21 -23.88 -14.81
C VAL A 123 12.27 -24.94 -14.58
N LYS A 124 12.42 -25.39 -13.33
CA LYS A 124 13.37 -26.43 -12.94
C LYS A 124 12.64 -27.52 -12.14
N ALA A 125 12.92 -28.78 -12.43
CA ALA A 125 12.49 -29.90 -11.59
C ALA A 125 13.40 -29.98 -10.35
N GLN A 126 12.85 -30.41 -9.22
CA GLN A 126 13.61 -30.75 -8.00
C GLN A 126 13.80 -32.25 -7.91
#